data_AF-A0A3E2TGI2-F1
#
_entry.id   AF-A0A3E2TGI2-F1
#
_cell.length_a   1.000
_cell.length_b   1.000
_cell.length_c   1.000
_cell.angle_alpha   90.00
_cell.angle_beta   90.00
_cell.angle_gamma   90.00
#
_symmetry.space_group_name_H-M   'P 1'
#
loop_
_entity.id
_entity.type
_entity.pdbx_description
1 polymer ?
#
loop_
_entity_poly.entity_id
_entity_poly.type
_entity_poly.pdbx_seq_one_letter_code
_entity_poly.pdbx_strand_id
1 'polypeptide(L)'
;MESNKIEQKKDLLDEILKLREDLKEKNDMINDLGSSISFIHLFIVPLIVATIVTFITMKLSLFTSNQSAGCFIITFIICLAFSTFLNKNRLNKRKKELVEQRLALQKQLVAKGKELRELEKTIAN
;
A
#
# COMPACT_ATOMS: atom_id res chain seq x y z
N MET A 1 11.70 -41.31 20.24
CA MET A 1 12.06 -39.90 20.52
C MET A 1 12.63 -39.19 19.29
N GLU A 2 13.48 -39.83 18.47
CA GLU A 2 14.00 -39.23 17.21
C GLU A 2 12.92 -38.93 16.15
N SER A 3 11.93 -39.82 15.98
CA SER A 3 10.84 -39.61 14.99
C SER A 3 10.09 -38.29 15.19
N ASN A 4 9.87 -37.89 16.45
CA ASN A 4 9.15 -36.65 16.80
C ASN A 4 10.02 -35.40 16.51
N LYS A 5 11.34 -35.47 16.71
CA LYS A 5 12.26 -34.37 16.38
C LYS A 5 12.40 -34.15 14.88
N ILE A 6 12.34 -35.22 14.08
CA ILE A 6 12.38 -35.13 12.61
C ILE A 6 11.10 -34.50 12.08
N GLU A 7 9.94 -34.83 12.66
CA GLU A 7 8.64 -34.24 12.31
C GLU A 7 8.61 -32.75 12.65
N GLN A 8 9.06 -32.37 13.86
CA GLN A 8 9.23 -30.97 14.26
C GLN A 8 10.18 -30.18 13.35
N LYS A 9 11.27 -30.80 12.87
CA LYS A 9 12.19 -30.17 11.91
C LYS A 9 11.49 -29.87 10.58
N LYS A 10 10.67 -30.80 10.10
CA LYS A 10 9.92 -30.66 8.86
C LYS A 10 8.87 -29.53 8.98
N ASP A 11 8.13 -29.50 10.07
CA ASP A 11 7.13 -28.44 10.32
C ASP A 11 7.79 -27.05 10.40
N LEU A 12 8.93 -26.94 11.08
CA LEU A 12 9.71 -25.70 11.13
C LEU A 12 10.22 -25.25 9.75
N LEU A 13 10.63 -26.18 8.90
CA LEU A 13 11.05 -25.87 7.53
C LEU A 13 9.89 -25.37 6.68
N ASP A 14 8.72 -26.01 6.79
CA ASP A 14 7.51 -25.60 6.09
C ASP A 14 7.02 -24.21 6.56
N GLU A 15 7.09 -23.93 7.87
CA GLU A 15 6.81 -22.59 8.43
C GLU A 15 7.78 -21.53 7.88
N ILE A 16 9.08 -21.83 7.83
CA ILE A 16 10.10 -20.90 7.28
C ILE A 16 9.86 -20.65 5.79
N LEU A 17 9.48 -21.67 5.02
CA LEU A 17 9.16 -21.52 3.59
C LEU A 17 7.95 -20.60 3.39
N LYS A 18 6.87 -20.80 4.16
CA LYS A 18 5.70 -19.90 4.14
C LYS A 18 6.08 -18.47 4.50
N LEU A 19 6.85 -18.26 5.55
CA LEU A 19 7.32 -16.92 5.94
C LEU A 19 8.16 -16.23 4.84
N ARG A 20 8.91 -16.99 4.04
CA ARG A 20 9.66 -16.47 2.89
C ARG A 20 8.73 -16.07 1.74
N GLU A 21 7.70 -16.87 1.46
CA GLU A 21 6.68 -16.54 0.47
C GLU A 21 5.92 -15.26 0.87
N ASP A 22 5.48 -15.17 2.12
CA ASP A 22 4.81 -13.98 2.65
C ASP A 22 5.72 -12.74 2.56
N LEU A 23 7.02 -12.89 2.87
CA LEU A 23 7.99 -11.80 2.72
C LEU A 23 8.14 -11.32 1.28
N LYS A 24 8.15 -12.27 0.33
CA LYS A 24 8.22 -11.96 -1.10
C LYS A 24 6.96 -11.21 -1.53
N GLU A 25 5.77 -11.71 -1.16
CA GLU A 25 4.50 -11.06 -1.46
C GLU A 25 4.46 -9.63 -0.92
N LYS A 26 4.83 -9.41 0.34
CA LYS A 26 4.86 -8.06 0.93
C LYS A 26 5.86 -7.14 0.23
N ASN A 27 6.99 -7.66 -0.24
CA ASN A 27 7.97 -6.88 -0.99
C ASN A 27 7.45 -6.51 -2.39
N ASP A 28 6.77 -7.43 -3.07
CA ASP A 28 6.14 -7.19 -4.36
C ASP A 28 5.01 -6.15 -4.23
N MET A 29 4.17 -6.24 -3.19
CA MET A 29 3.17 -5.22 -2.87
C MET A 29 3.79 -3.82 -2.60
N ILE A 30 4.97 -3.77 -1.97
CA ILE A 30 5.70 -2.52 -1.74
C ILE A 30 6.23 -1.92 -3.05
N ASN A 31 6.70 -2.76 -3.97
CA ASN A 31 7.15 -2.33 -5.29
C ASN A 31 5.98 -1.84 -6.16
N ASP A 32 4.84 -2.52 -6.11
CA ASP A 32 3.65 -2.19 -6.90
C ASP A 32 2.78 -1.07 -6.32
N LEU A 33 3.07 -0.60 -5.11
CA LEU A 33 2.32 0.47 -4.45
C LEU A 33 2.17 1.73 -5.33
N GLY A 34 3.16 2.04 -6.16
CA GLY A 34 3.16 3.17 -7.09
C GLY A 34 2.24 3.01 -8.30
N SER A 35 1.96 1.78 -8.75
CA SER A 35 1.09 1.52 -9.91
C SER A 35 -0.40 1.62 -9.58
N SER A 36 -0.75 1.55 -8.29
CA SER A 36 -2.13 1.59 -7.79
C SER A 36 -2.82 2.97 -7.83
N ILE A 37 -2.11 3.99 -8.33
CA ILE A 37 -2.65 5.35 -8.41
C ILE A 37 -3.75 5.41 -9.48
N SER A 38 -5.01 5.45 -9.03
CA SER A 38 -6.16 5.51 -9.92
C SER A 38 -6.26 6.87 -10.61
N PHE A 39 -5.98 6.92 -11.92
CA PHE A 39 -6.16 8.10 -12.77
C PHE A 39 -7.57 8.72 -12.64
N ILE A 40 -8.59 7.88 -12.48
CA ILE A 40 -9.98 8.32 -12.29
C ILE A 40 -10.10 9.20 -11.04
N HIS A 41 -9.54 8.76 -9.91
CA HIS A 41 -9.62 9.50 -8.66
C HIS A 41 -8.72 10.74 -8.65
N LEU A 42 -7.62 10.71 -9.39
CA LEU A 42 -6.68 11.82 -9.46
C LEU A 42 -7.13 12.93 -10.42
N PHE A 43 -7.73 12.58 -11.55
CA PHE A 43 -7.98 13.53 -12.63
C PHE A 43 -9.45 13.67 -12.98
N ILE A 44 -10.16 12.54 -13.19
CA ILE A 44 -11.57 12.56 -13.63
C ILE A 44 -12.48 13.14 -12.55
N VAL A 45 -12.29 12.77 -11.28
CA VAL A 45 -13.11 13.31 -10.18
C VAL A 45 -12.93 14.83 -10.05
N PRO A 46 -11.71 15.40 -9.94
CA PRO A 46 -11.52 16.85 -9.98
C PRO A 46 -12.12 17.53 -11.20
N LEU A 47 -12.04 16.89 -12.38
CA LEU A 47 -12.60 17.42 -13.62
C LEU A 47 -14.13 17.54 -13.53
N ILE A 48 -14.81 16.47 -13.11
CA ILE A 48 -16.27 16.44 -12.94
C ILE A 48 -16.71 17.50 -11.92
N VAL A 49 -16.01 17.60 -10.78
CA VAL A 49 -16.33 18.61 -9.74
C VAL A 49 -16.19 20.01 -10.30
N ALA A 50 -15.10 20.31 -11.01
CA ALA A 50 -14.91 21.62 -11.63
C ALA A 50 -16.02 21.94 -12.65
N THR A 51 -16.40 20.97 -13.50
CA THR A 51 -17.50 21.15 -14.46
C THR A 51 -18.82 21.44 -13.77
N ILE A 52 -19.16 20.72 -12.69
CA ILE A 52 -20.41 20.92 -11.94
C ILE A 52 -20.42 22.31 -11.29
N VAL A 53 -19.33 22.71 -10.63
CA VAL A 53 -19.23 24.02 -9.99
C VAL A 53 -19.39 25.14 -11.02
N THR A 54 -18.69 25.05 -12.16
CA THR A 54 -18.83 26.04 -13.23
C THR A 54 -20.25 26.08 -13.79
N PHE A 55 -20.88 24.92 -14.01
CA PHE A 55 -22.27 24.86 -14.50
C PHE A 55 -23.25 25.54 -13.53
N ILE A 56 -23.11 25.30 -12.23
CA ILE A 56 -23.94 25.94 -11.19
C ILE A 56 -23.73 27.46 -11.20
N THR A 57 -22.48 27.92 -11.22
CA THR A 57 -22.17 29.36 -11.19
C THR A 57 -22.69 30.11 -12.42
N MET A 58 -22.68 29.47 -13.61
CA MET A 58 -23.28 30.01 -14.83
C MET A 58 -24.81 30.05 -14.74
N LYS A 59 -25.45 28.98 -14.22
CA LYS A 59 -26.91 28.94 -14.06
C LYS A 59 -27.44 29.99 -13.09
N LEU A 60 -26.65 30.33 -12.07
CA LEU A 60 -26.98 31.37 -11.10
C LEU A 60 -26.58 32.78 -11.57
N SER A 61 -26.06 32.91 -12.79
CA SER A 61 -25.58 34.19 -13.38
C SER A 61 -24.59 34.93 -12.49
N LEU A 62 -23.82 34.20 -11.66
CA LEU A 62 -22.88 34.77 -10.69
C LEU A 62 -21.63 35.35 -11.36
N PHE A 63 -21.29 34.86 -12.56
CA PHE A 63 -20.07 35.20 -13.27
C PHE A 63 -20.31 35.43 -14.76
N THR A 64 -19.55 36.35 -15.34
CA THR A 64 -19.47 36.53 -16.81
C THR A 64 -18.72 35.37 -17.46
N SER A 65 -18.78 35.23 -18.79
CA SER A 65 -18.16 34.10 -19.51
C SER A 65 -16.67 33.90 -19.20
N ASN A 66 -15.89 34.99 -19.14
CA ASN A 66 -14.46 34.91 -18.84
C ASN A 66 -14.19 34.55 -17.37
N GLN A 67 -15.02 35.04 -16.45
CA GLN A 67 -14.91 34.70 -15.03
C GLN A 67 -15.30 33.24 -14.75
N SER A 68 -16.26 32.70 -15.50
CA SER A 68 -16.67 31.29 -15.40
C SER A 68 -15.55 30.33 -15.81
N ALA A 69 -14.79 30.66 -16.87
CA ALA A 69 -13.61 29.92 -17.28
C ALA A 69 -12.49 29.97 -16.21
N GLY A 70 -12.25 31.14 -15.60
CA GLY A 70 -11.33 31.26 -14.47
C GLY A 70 -11.76 30.44 -13.25
N CYS A 71 -13.07 30.45 -12.93
CA CYS A 71 -13.65 29.65 -11.85
C CYS A 71 -13.45 28.14 -12.08
N PHE A 72 -13.64 27.67 -13.32
CA PHE A 72 -13.35 26.29 -13.70
C PHE A 72 -11.89 25.91 -13.40
N ILE A 73 -10.95 26.70 -13.92
CA ILE A 73 -9.51 26.41 -13.80
C ILE A 73 -9.08 26.39 -12.33
N ILE A 74 -9.49 27.39 -11.54
CA ILE A 74 -9.14 27.49 -10.12
C ILE A 74 -9.73 26.31 -9.34
N THR A 75 -11.01 26.01 -9.55
CA THR A 75 -11.68 24.89 -8.87
C THR A 75 -11.02 23.56 -9.22
N PHE A 76 -10.68 23.37 -10.50
CA PHE A 76 -9.98 22.18 -10.97
C PHE A 76 -8.61 22.02 -10.31
N ILE A 77 -7.78 23.08 -10.29
CA ILE A 77 -6.45 23.05 -9.68
C ILE A 77 -6.55 22.72 -8.18
N ILE A 78 -7.47 23.35 -7.46
CA ILE A 78 -7.67 23.09 -6.02
C ILE A 78 -8.09 21.64 -5.79
N CYS A 79 -9.06 21.13 -6.56
CA CYS A 79 -9.52 19.75 -6.43
C CYS A 79 -8.43 18.74 -6.78
N LEU A 80 -7.64 19.02 -7.81
CA LEU A 80 -6.52 18.19 -8.24
C LEU A 80 -5.41 18.14 -7.18
N ALA A 81 -5.03 19.31 -6.64
CA ALA A 81 -4.05 19.42 -5.58
C ALA A 81 -4.48 18.66 -4.33
N PHE A 82 -5.74 18.81 -3.91
CA PHE A 82 -6.30 18.11 -2.76
C PHE A 82 -6.34 16.60 -2.99
N SER A 83 -6.80 16.15 -4.15
CA SER A 83 -6.85 14.71 -4.51
C SER A 83 -5.46 14.09 -4.57
N THR A 84 -4.47 14.84 -5.06
CA THR A 84 -3.06 14.43 -5.09
C THR A 84 -2.51 14.29 -3.67
N PHE A 85 -2.76 15.27 -2.81
CA PHE A 85 -2.31 15.26 -1.42
C PHE A 85 -2.92 14.07 -0.63
N LEU A 86 -4.23 13.86 -0.76
CA LEU A 86 -4.91 12.73 -0.12
C LEU A 86 -4.38 11.38 -0.59
N ASN A 87 -4.18 11.20 -1.90
CA ASN A 87 -3.62 9.97 -2.45
C ASN A 87 -2.19 9.73 -1.95
N LYS A 88 -1.34 10.77 -1.96
CA LYS A 88 0.03 10.68 -1.44
C LYS A 88 0.06 10.27 0.03
N ASN A 89 -0.80 10.84 0.86
CA ASN A 89 -0.88 10.47 2.28
C ASN A 89 -1.35 9.02 2.48
N ARG A 90 -2.36 8.57 1.72
CA ARG A 90 -2.83 7.18 1.76
C ARG A 90 -1.75 6.19 1.35
N LEU A 91 -1.02 6.48 0.27
CA LEU A 91 0.11 5.66 -0.19
C LEU A 91 1.22 5.60 0.85
N ASN A 92 1.59 6.74 1.42
CA ASN A 92 2.62 6.80 2.46
C ASN A 92 2.23 5.98 3.70
N LYS A 93 0.96 6.03 4.11
CA LYS A 93 0.45 5.24 5.23
C LYS A 93 0.53 3.74 4.94
N ARG A 94 -0.01 3.31 3.78
CA ARG A 94 0.06 1.89 3.34
C ARG A 94 1.49 1.40 3.21
N LYS A 95 2.39 2.24 2.67
CA LYS A 95 3.81 1.90 2.55
C LYS A 95 4.45 1.68 3.91
N LYS A 96 4.16 2.54 4.91
CA LYS A 96 4.65 2.35 6.28
C LYS A 96 4.13 1.04 6.89
N GLU A 97 2.83 0.78 6.77
CA GLU A 97 2.22 -0.46 7.28
C GLU A 97 2.85 -1.72 6.67
N LEU A 98 3.08 -1.73 5.34
CA LEU A 98 3.71 -2.86 4.66
C LEU A 98 5.18 -3.03 5.05
N VAL A 99 5.92 -1.93 5.26
CA VAL A 99 7.31 -1.98 5.74
C VAL A 99 7.36 -2.55 7.17
N GLU A 100 6.45 -2.15 8.05
CA GLU A 100 6.35 -2.69 9.41
C GLU A 100 6.03 -4.20 9.39
N GLN A 101 5.07 -4.63 8.57
CA GLN A 101 4.74 -6.05 8.38
C GLN A 101 5.95 -6.84 7.88
N ARG A 102 6.68 -6.32 6.89
CA ARG A 102 7.91 -6.94 6.38
C ARG A 102 8.97 -7.09 7.48
N LEU A 103 9.18 -6.07 8.30
CA LEU A 103 10.13 -6.13 9.42
C LEU A 103 9.71 -7.16 10.48
N ALA A 104 8.41 -7.25 10.78
CA ALA A 104 7.89 -8.26 11.70
C ALA A 104 8.12 -9.68 11.18
N LEU A 105 7.83 -9.93 9.89
CA LEU A 105 8.09 -11.23 9.25
C LEU A 105 9.58 -11.58 9.25
N GLN A 106 10.46 -10.61 8.96
CA GLN A 106 11.92 -10.84 9.04
C GLN A 106 12.36 -11.26 10.44
N LYS A 107 11.82 -10.63 11.50
CA LYS A 107 12.12 -11.03 12.88
C LYS A 107 11.64 -12.45 13.19
N GLN A 108 10.44 -12.81 12.76
CA GLN A 108 9.90 -14.16 12.93
C GLN A 108 10.76 -15.20 12.20
N LEU A 109 11.17 -14.91 10.97
CA LEU A 109 12.05 -15.79 10.19
C LEU A 109 13.40 -16.00 10.87
N VAL A 110 14.00 -14.95 11.44
CA VAL A 110 15.24 -15.06 12.23
C VAL A 110 15.04 -15.89 13.50
N ALA A 111 13.92 -15.72 14.20
CA ALA A 111 13.62 -16.51 15.39
C ALA A 111 13.45 -18.00 15.07
N LYS A 112 12.62 -18.33 14.06
CA LYS A 112 12.40 -19.69 13.56
C LYS A 112 13.68 -20.33 13.02
N GLY A 113 14.53 -19.54 12.35
CA GLY A 113 15.85 -19.99 11.92
C GLY A 113 16.80 -20.33 13.06
N LYS A 114 16.72 -19.61 14.20
CA LYS A 114 17.48 -19.96 15.41
C LYS A 114 16.94 -21.23 16.07
N GLU A 115 15.63 -21.37 16.19
CA GLU A 115 14.97 -22.58 16.71
C GLU A 115 15.38 -23.83 15.91
N LEU A 116 15.34 -23.73 14.57
CA LEU A 116 15.78 -24.82 13.69
C LEU A 116 17.25 -25.20 13.95
N ARG A 117 18.14 -24.21 14.07
CA ARG A 117 19.57 -24.44 14.33
C ARG A 117 19.83 -25.07 15.70
N GLU A 118 19.05 -24.72 16.72
CA GLU A 118 19.13 -25.34 18.04
C GLU A 118 18.62 -26.79 17.99
N LEU A 119 17.49 -27.02 17.32
CA LEU A 119 16.94 -28.35 17.11
C LEU A 119 17.95 -29.28 16.40
N GLU A 120 18.63 -28.77 15.37
CA GLU A 120 19.67 -29.51 14.64
C GLU A 120 20.86 -29.89 15.54
N LYS A 121 21.29 -29.00 16.43
CA LYS A 121 22.34 -29.31 17.41
C LYS A 121 21.91 -30.39 18.41
N THR A 122 20.63 -30.40 18.79
CA THR A 122 20.05 -31.41 19.71
C THR A 122 19.70 -32.75 19.03
N ILE A 123 19.75 -32.80 17.70
CA ILE A 123 19.64 -34.04 16.91
C ILE A 123 21.03 -34.60 16.60
N ALA A 124 22.04 -33.74 16.44
CA ALA A 124 23.43 -34.13 16.16
C ALA A 124 24.22 -34.62 17.39
N ASN A 125 23.75 -34.30 18.60
CA ASN A 125 24.25 -34.83 19.89
C ASN A 125 23.34 -35.95 20.40
#